data_AF-A0A257AUF5-F1
#
_entry.id   AF-A0A257AUF5-F1
#
_cell.length_a   1.000
_cell.length_b   1.000
_cell.length_c   1.000
_cell.angle_alpha   90.00
_cell.angle_beta   90.00
_cell.angle_gamma   90.00
#
_symmetry.space_group_name_H-M   'P 1'
#
loop_
_entity.id
_entity.type
_entity.pdbx_description
1 polymer ?
#
loop_
_entity_poly.entity_id
_entity_poly.type
_entity_poly.pdbx_seq_one_letter_code
_entity_poly.pdbx_strand_id
1 'polypeptide(L)'
;MDPAAGGAAANQFVGEGADVVFGAGGPTGSGGIVEAAKSGVFVIGVDQDEYLTTFGNGEAPNADKIISSAVKRVDQAVYLGLKALVDGGADFPGGTIFIMSADNDGVGFAPAHDAPVPEEVTA
;
A
#
# COMPACT_ATOMS: atom_id res chain seq x y z
N MET A 1 0.03 -7.28 15.39
CA MET A 1 0.39 -6.07 14.62
C MET A 1 0.60 -4.96 15.61
N ASP A 2 1.60 -4.12 15.41
CA ASP A 2 2.06 -3.09 16.35
C ASP A 2 2.35 -1.76 15.61
N PRO A 3 1.34 -0.86 15.51
CA PRO A 3 1.52 0.44 14.87
C PRO A 3 2.50 1.37 15.61
N ALA A 4 2.60 1.24 16.94
CA ALA A 4 3.48 2.08 17.74
C ALA A 4 4.96 1.75 17.46
N ALA A 5 5.29 0.46 17.33
CA ALA A 5 6.63 0.05 16.90
C ALA A 5 6.96 0.55 15.48
N GLY A 6 6.00 0.54 14.56
CA GLY A 6 6.18 1.08 13.21
C GLY A 6 6.47 2.58 13.23
N GLY A 7 5.71 3.33 14.03
CA GLY A 7 5.94 4.76 14.25
C GLY A 7 7.32 5.06 14.85
N ALA A 8 7.74 4.29 15.85
CA ALA A 8 9.06 4.44 16.46
C ALA A 8 10.20 4.19 15.47
N ALA A 9 10.09 3.14 14.64
CA ALA A 9 11.06 2.84 13.60
C ALA A 9 11.10 3.92 12.51
N ALA A 10 9.94 4.42 12.08
CA ALA A 10 9.86 5.51 11.11
C ALA A 10 10.52 6.79 11.63
N ASN A 11 10.26 7.17 12.88
CA ASN A 11 10.91 8.32 13.52
C ASN A 11 12.43 8.15 13.59
N GLN A 12 12.92 6.94 13.84
CA GLN A 12 14.36 6.66 13.78
C GLN A 12 14.92 6.90 12.38
N PHE A 13 14.28 6.33 11.34
CA PHE A 13 14.74 6.50 9.95
C PHE A 13 14.75 7.97 9.51
N VAL A 14 13.71 8.72 9.86
CA VAL A 14 13.65 10.17 9.59
C VAL A 14 14.75 10.91 10.36
N GLY A 15 15.00 10.55 11.61
CA GLY A 15 16.11 11.11 12.40
C GLY A 15 17.51 10.80 11.83
N GLU A 16 17.64 9.69 11.10
CA GLU A 16 18.84 9.29 10.35
C GLU A 16 18.93 9.95 8.96
N GLY A 17 17.95 10.77 8.59
CA GLY A 17 17.96 11.56 7.36
C GLY A 17 17.14 11.00 6.20
N ALA A 18 16.29 9.99 6.44
CA ALA A 18 15.35 9.52 5.42
C ALA A 18 14.36 10.63 5.05
N ASP A 19 14.20 10.89 3.75
CA ASP A 19 13.26 11.85 3.16
C ASP A 19 12.00 11.19 2.58
N VAL A 20 12.00 9.85 2.48
CA VAL A 20 10.85 9.01 2.11
C VAL A 20 10.83 7.74 2.96
N VAL A 21 9.65 7.34 3.46
CA VAL A 21 9.45 6.07 4.21
C VAL A 21 8.45 5.16 3.51
N PHE A 22 8.86 3.90 3.22
CA PHE A 22 7.99 2.87 2.67
C PHE A 22 7.48 1.91 3.77
N GLY A 23 6.18 1.97 4.06
CA GLY A 23 5.54 1.27 5.19
C GLY A 23 5.15 -0.18 4.92
N ALA A 24 6.07 -1.05 4.52
CA ALA A 24 5.78 -2.44 4.15
C ALA A 24 5.56 -3.41 5.34
N GLY A 25 4.60 -3.10 6.22
CA GLY A 25 4.35 -3.87 7.46
C GLY A 25 2.88 -4.08 7.81
N GLY A 26 1.95 -3.97 6.84
CA GLY A 26 0.51 -3.89 7.11
C GLY A 26 0.21 -2.77 8.12
N PRO A 27 -0.76 -2.92 9.04
CA PRO A 27 -1.02 -1.95 10.11
C PRO A 27 0.18 -1.46 10.94
N THR A 28 1.26 -2.25 11.07
CA THR A 28 2.52 -1.74 11.67
C THR A 28 3.14 -0.68 10.76
N GLY A 29 3.24 -0.97 9.46
CA GLY A 29 3.70 -0.03 8.44
C GLY A 29 2.80 1.19 8.29
N SER A 30 1.47 1.02 8.37
CA SER A 30 0.49 2.12 8.38
C SER A 30 0.75 3.09 9.55
N GLY A 31 1.09 2.57 10.74
CA GLY A 31 1.53 3.41 11.86
C GLY A 31 2.84 4.16 11.57
N GLY A 32 3.78 3.50 10.89
CA GLY A 32 5.04 4.11 10.44
C GLY A 32 4.85 5.26 9.47
N ILE A 33 4.04 5.09 8.42
CA ILE A 33 3.81 6.15 7.43
C ILE A 33 3.04 7.34 8.01
N VAL A 34 2.13 7.11 8.96
CA VAL A 34 1.44 8.19 9.66
C VAL A 34 2.43 9.02 10.50
N GLU A 35 3.36 8.39 11.22
CA GLU A 35 4.37 9.13 11.99
C GLU A 35 5.43 9.82 11.10
N ALA A 36 5.86 9.17 10.02
CA ALA A 36 6.77 9.76 9.05
C ALA A 36 6.14 11.00 8.39
N ALA A 37 4.89 10.91 7.94
CA ALA A 37 4.16 12.03 7.34
C ALA A 37 4.03 13.23 8.30
N LYS A 38 3.82 12.99 9.61
CA LYS A 38 3.82 14.06 10.64
C LYS A 38 5.17 14.76 10.76
N SER A 39 6.26 14.07 10.44
CA SER A 39 7.61 14.64 10.38
C SER A 39 7.90 15.39 9.07
N GLY A 40 6.91 15.45 8.16
CA GLY A 40 6.96 16.22 6.92
C GLY A 40 7.63 15.53 5.73
N VAL A 41 8.12 14.30 5.90
CA VAL A 41 8.71 13.49 4.83
C VAL A 41 7.63 12.79 4.01
N PHE A 42 7.96 12.38 2.78
CA PHE A 42 7.03 11.63 1.93
C PHE A 42 6.91 10.17 2.38
N VAL A 43 5.82 9.52 2.03
CA VAL A 43 5.55 8.13 2.41
C VAL A 43 4.94 7.32 1.29
N ILE A 44 5.19 6.01 1.31
CA ILE A 44 4.61 5.04 0.39
C ILE A 44 3.89 3.96 1.20
N GLY A 45 2.63 3.70 0.89
CA GLY A 45 1.81 2.65 1.53
C GLY A 45 1.90 1.28 0.86
N VAL A 46 1.17 0.28 1.38
CA VAL A 46 1.12 -1.09 0.81
C VAL A 46 -0.28 -1.70 0.80
N ASP A 47 -0.42 -2.79 0.04
CA ASP A 47 -1.57 -3.68 -0.10
C ASP A 47 -2.78 -3.02 -0.76
N GLN A 48 -3.22 -1.89 -0.22
CA GLN A 48 -4.33 -1.09 -0.70
C GLN A 48 -3.89 0.36 -0.90
N ASP A 49 -4.73 1.15 -1.54
CA ASP A 49 -4.55 2.60 -1.59
C ASP A 49 -4.73 3.18 -0.18
N GLU A 50 -3.61 3.52 0.46
CA GLU A 50 -3.60 3.99 1.84
C GLU A 50 -3.96 5.47 1.95
N TYR A 51 -4.01 6.21 0.83
CA TYR A 51 -4.62 7.53 0.81
C TYR A 51 -6.11 7.41 1.15
N LEU A 52 -6.80 6.45 0.53
CA LEU A 52 -8.22 6.19 0.77
C LEU A 52 -8.50 5.58 2.15
N THR A 53 -7.61 4.73 2.65
CA THR A 53 -7.85 3.98 3.89
C THR A 53 -7.17 4.61 5.11
N THR A 54 -5.85 4.54 5.20
CA THR A 54 -5.06 5.03 6.35
C THR A 54 -5.16 6.54 6.51
N PHE A 55 -5.22 7.28 5.40
CA PHE A 55 -5.36 8.75 5.40
C PHE A 55 -6.79 9.23 5.18
N GLY A 56 -7.78 8.34 5.24
CA GLY A 56 -9.20 8.71 5.25
C GLY A 56 -9.63 9.53 4.03
N ASN A 57 -9.16 9.17 2.83
CA ASN A 57 -9.46 9.88 1.59
C ASN A 57 -9.07 11.36 1.64
N GLY A 58 -7.90 11.66 2.22
CA GLY A 58 -7.37 13.03 2.33
C GLY A 58 -7.77 13.78 3.59
N GLU A 59 -8.68 13.24 4.42
CA GLU A 59 -9.14 13.93 5.63
C GLU A 59 -8.11 13.88 6.78
N ALA A 60 -7.21 12.90 6.77
CA ALA A 60 -6.17 12.81 7.79
C ALA A 60 -5.09 13.88 7.61
N PRO A 61 -4.49 14.39 8.70
CA PRO A 61 -3.38 15.33 8.61
C PRO A 61 -2.21 14.76 7.80
N ASN A 62 -1.60 15.60 6.96
CA ASN A 62 -0.45 15.26 6.11
C ASN A 62 -0.76 14.18 5.05
N ALA A 63 -2.03 14.02 4.64
CA ALA A 63 -2.38 13.13 3.54
C ALA A 63 -1.73 13.53 2.21
N ASP A 64 -1.31 14.78 2.05
CA ASP A 64 -0.47 15.26 0.94
C ASP A 64 0.95 14.66 0.93
N LYS A 65 1.31 13.85 1.94
CA LYS A 65 2.62 13.19 2.02
C LYS A 65 2.64 11.78 1.45
N ILE A 66 1.49 11.13 1.27
CA ILE A 66 1.46 9.81 0.65
C ILE A 66 1.55 9.93 -0.87
N ILE A 67 2.71 9.62 -1.43
CA ILE A 67 2.96 9.77 -2.87
C ILE A 67 2.38 8.61 -3.69
N SER A 68 2.18 7.44 -3.09
CA SER A 68 1.55 6.26 -3.70
C SER A 68 1.38 5.14 -2.66
N SER A 69 0.78 4.03 -3.07
CA SER A 69 0.83 2.73 -2.38
C SER A 69 1.28 1.65 -3.34
N ALA A 70 2.15 0.74 -2.90
CA ALA A 70 2.41 -0.51 -3.61
C ALA A 70 1.21 -1.46 -3.44
N VAL A 71 0.25 -1.37 -4.36
CA VAL A 71 -1.02 -2.10 -4.31
C VAL A 71 -0.79 -3.58 -4.61
N LYS A 72 -1.44 -4.44 -3.83
CA LYS A 72 -1.43 -5.89 -4.01
C LYS A 72 -2.85 -6.43 -4.01
N ARG A 73 -3.29 -6.95 -5.16
CA ARG A 73 -4.68 -7.35 -5.43
C ARG A 73 -5.04 -8.71 -4.84
N VAL A 74 -4.90 -8.86 -3.52
CA VAL A 74 -5.35 -10.05 -2.79
C VAL A 74 -6.86 -10.23 -2.95
N ASP A 75 -7.62 -9.13 -3.04
CA ASP A 75 -9.04 -9.11 -3.36
C ASP A 75 -9.35 -9.87 -4.67
N GLN A 76 -8.60 -9.57 -5.73
CA GLN A 76 -8.78 -10.22 -7.04
C GLN A 76 -8.33 -11.67 -7.02
N ALA A 77 -7.21 -11.98 -6.36
CA ALA A 77 -6.72 -13.35 -6.25
C ALA A 77 -7.78 -14.27 -5.60
N VAL A 78 -8.40 -13.80 -4.51
CA VAL A 78 -9.47 -14.53 -3.83
C VAL A 78 -10.73 -14.60 -4.70
N TYR A 79 -11.15 -13.48 -5.29
CA TYR A 79 -12.32 -13.43 -6.16
C TYR A 79 -12.22 -14.42 -7.33
N LEU A 80 -11.11 -14.40 -8.07
CA LEU A 80 -10.88 -15.27 -9.23
C LEU A 80 -10.88 -16.75 -8.83
N GLY A 81 -10.23 -17.11 -7.72
CA GLY A 81 -10.24 -18.47 -7.22
C GLY A 81 -11.64 -18.96 -6.85
N LEU A 82 -12.42 -18.14 -6.14
CA LEU A 82 -13.80 -18.48 -5.79
C LEU A 82 -14.71 -18.53 -7.02
N LYS A 83 -14.54 -17.60 -7.95
CA LYS A 83 -15.27 -17.59 -9.22
C LYS A 83 -15.02 -18.87 -10.01
N ALA A 84 -13.77 -19.32 -10.12
CA ALA A 84 -13.45 -20.56 -10.81
C ALA A 84 -14.14 -21.79 -10.19
N LEU A 85 -14.29 -21.85 -8.85
CA LEU A 85 -15.06 -22.90 -8.18
C LEU A 85 -16.56 -22.82 -8.49
N VAL A 86 -17.13 -21.61 -8.41
CA VAL A 86 -18.55 -21.37 -8.68
C VAL A 86 -18.90 -21.69 -10.14
N ASP A 87 -18.00 -21.40 -11.07
CA ASP A 87 -18.17 -21.65 -12.51
C ASP A 87 -17.91 -23.13 -12.91
N GLY A 88 -17.86 -24.05 -11.94
CA GLY A 88 -17.77 -25.50 -12.18
C GLY A 88 -16.39 -26.12 -11.92
N GLY A 89 -15.42 -25.33 -11.45
CA GLY A 89 -14.15 -25.83 -10.90
C GLY A 89 -13.08 -26.21 -11.92
N ALA A 90 -13.36 -26.16 -13.23
CA ALA A 90 -12.41 -26.53 -14.27
C ALA A 90 -11.14 -25.64 -14.26
N ASP A 91 -11.32 -24.35 -14.00
CA ASP A 91 -10.24 -23.36 -13.97
C ASP A 91 -9.71 -23.12 -12.54
N PHE A 92 -10.14 -23.90 -11.55
CA PHE A 92 -9.68 -23.71 -10.18
C PHE A 92 -8.23 -24.18 -10.04
N PRO A 93 -7.30 -23.33 -9.57
CA PRO A 93 -5.86 -23.65 -9.51
C PRO A 93 -5.49 -24.56 -8.32
N GLY A 94 -6.31 -25.55 -8.00
CA GLY A 94 -6.10 -26.46 -6.87
C GLY A 94 -4.78 -27.23 -6.97
N GLY A 95 -3.97 -27.17 -5.91
CA GLY A 95 -2.66 -27.84 -5.87
C GLY A 95 -1.57 -27.17 -6.73
N THR A 96 -1.84 -25.99 -7.27
CA THR A 96 -0.88 -25.22 -8.08
C THR A 96 -0.62 -23.84 -7.46
N ILE A 97 0.36 -23.12 -8.01
CA ILE A 97 0.62 -21.73 -7.63
C ILE A 97 -0.07 -20.82 -8.65
N PHE A 98 -1.06 -20.07 -8.18
CA PHE A 98 -1.66 -18.99 -8.95
C PHE A 98 -0.87 -17.69 -8.71
N ILE A 99 -0.20 -17.19 -9.75
CA ILE A 99 0.68 -16.02 -9.66
C ILE A 99 -0.07 -14.77 -10.12
N MET A 100 -0.16 -13.79 -9.23
CA MET A 100 -0.63 -12.43 -9.50
C MET A 100 0.61 -11.53 -9.57
N SER A 101 0.91 -11.00 -10.75
CA SER A 101 2.07 -10.16 -11.08
C SER A 101 1.62 -8.82 -11.69
N ALA A 102 2.56 -7.95 -12.04
CA ALA A 102 2.23 -6.70 -12.74
C ALA A 102 1.61 -6.98 -14.13
N ASP A 103 2.06 -8.03 -14.82
CA ASP A 103 1.57 -8.38 -16.17
C ASP A 103 0.08 -8.78 -16.21
N ASN A 104 -0.50 -9.11 -15.04
CA ASN A 104 -1.91 -9.50 -14.91
C ASN A 104 -2.65 -8.67 -13.85
N ASP A 105 -2.19 -7.44 -13.61
CA ASP A 105 -2.79 -6.48 -12.68
C ASP A 105 -2.91 -6.99 -11.22
N GLY A 106 -2.09 -7.98 -10.87
CA GLY A 106 -2.01 -8.55 -9.53
C GLY A 106 -1.30 -7.69 -8.51
N VAL A 107 -0.38 -6.85 -8.97
CA VAL A 107 0.28 -5.80 -8.20
C VAL A 107 0.39 -4.55 -9.06
N GLY A 108 0.46 -3.39 -8.42
CA GLY A 108 0.57 -2.10 -9.11
C GLY A 108 0.84 -0.98 -8.12
N PHE A 109 0.51 0.25 -8.52
CA PHE A 109 0.66 1.42 -7.67
C PHE A 109 -0.61 2.29 -7.68
N ALA A 110 -0.84 3.00 -6.59
CA ALA A 110 -1.90 4.00 -6.49
C ALA A 110 -1.44 5.35 -7.09
N PRO A 111 -2.34 6.21 -7.57
CA PRO A 111 -1.97 7.56 -8.01
C PRO A 111 -1.49 8.42 -6.83
N ALA A 112 -0.87 9.57 -7.13
CA ALA A 112 -0.37 10.51 -6.12
C ALA A 112 -1.45 11.24 -5.31
N HIS A 113 -2.70 11.26 -5.80
CA HIS A 113 -3.80 12.03 -5.20
C HIS A 113 -3.42 13.50 -4.98
N ASP A 114 -3.29 13.92 -3.72
CA ASP A 114 -2.97 15.29 -3.30
C ASP A 114 -1.47 15.54 -3.15
N ALA A 115 -0.63 14.50 -3.27
CA ALA A 115 0.80 14.64 -3.07
C ALA A 115 1.43 15.53 -4.16
N PRO A 116 2.29 16.51 -3.78
CA PRO A 116 2.87 17.48 -4.70
C PRO A 116 4.05 16.90 -5.49
N VAL A 117 3.83 15.78 -6.18
CA VAL A 117 4.78 15.14 -7.09
C VAL A 117 4.27 15.24 -8.53
N PRO A 118 5.15 15.37 -9.54
CA PRO A 118 4.73 15.37 -10.93
C PRO A 118 3.97 14.09 -11.28
N GLU A 119 2.89 14.22 -12.06
CA GLU A 119 2.03 13.08 -12.44
C GLU A 119 2.82 11.96 -13.15
N GLU A 120 3.87 12.32 -13.90
CA GLU A 120 4.80 11.37 -14.54
C GLU A 120 5.55 10.43 -13.56
N VAL A 121 5.61 10.77 -12.28
CA VAL A 121 6.24 9.93 -11.23
C VAL A 121 5.30 8.81 -10.78
N THR A 122 3.99 9.00 -10.97
CA THR A 122 2.93 8.06 -10.54
C THR A 122 1.96 7.70 -11.68
N ALA A 123 2.41 7.82 -12.93
CA ALA A 123 1.66 7.49 -14.15
C ALA A 123 1.99 6.09 -14.67
#